data_AF-A0A485P793-F1
#
_entry.id   AF-A0A485P793-F1
#
_cell.length_a   1.000
_cell.length_b   1.000
_cell.length_c   1.000
_cell.angle_alpha   90.00
_cell.angle_beta   90.00
_cell.angle_gamma   90.00
#
_symmetry.space_group_name_H-M   'P 1'
#
loop_
_entity.id
_entity.type
_entity.pdbx_description
1 polymer ?
#
loop_
_entity_poly.entity_id
_entity_poly.type
_entity_poly.pdbx_seq_one_letter_code
_entity_poly.pdbx_strand_id
1 'polypeptide(L)' 'MDEVKVGKRMVRGRQYPWGVLQVENENHCDFVKLRDMLLCINMEDLKEQTHTQHYERYRCCKLEKMGFTDVGPDNKSLR' A
#
# COMPACT_ATOMS: atom_id res chain seq x y z
N MET A 1 11.09 11.03 10.56
CA MET A 1 12.31 10.30 10.17
C MET A 1 13.44 11.28 10.29
N ASP A 2 14.51 10.90 10.98
CA ASP A 2 15.60 11.82 11.26
C ASP A 2 16.46 12.01 10.00
N GLU A 3 16.76 13.27 9.69
CA GLU A 3 17.76 13.61 8.68
C GLU A 3 19.13 13.66 9.35
N VAL A 4 20.05 12.83 8.88
CA VAL A 4 21.40 12.74 9.41
C VAL A 4 22.36 13.34 8.40
N LYS A 5 23.29 14.17 8.87
CA LYS A 5 24.34 14.74 8.01
C LYS A 5 25.44 13.70 7.78
N VAL A 6 25.55 13.21 6.54
CA VAL A 6 26.63 12.30 6.12
C VAL A 6 27.52 13.04 5.11
N GLY A 7 28.74 13.38 5.54
CA GLY A 7 29.64 14.23 4.76
C GLY A 7 29.05 15.63 4.53
N LYS A 8 28.79 15.98 3.26
CA LYS A 8 28.20 17.26 2.85
C LYS A 8 26.69 17.21 2.56
N ARG A 9 26.04 16.05 2.69
CA ARG A 9 24.62 15.87 2.35
C ARG A 9 23.79 15.52 3.58
N MET A 10 22.55 15.99 3.61
CA MET A 10 21.52 15.53 4.54
C MET A 10 20.85 14.31 3.92
N VAL A 11 20.79 13.20 4.66
CA VAL A 11 20.20 11.95 4.19
C VAL A 11 19.22 11.43 5.23
N ARG A 12 18.13 10.79 4.79
CA ARG A 12 17.23 10.10 5.70
C ARG A 12 17.94 8.88 6.26
N GLY A 13 18.02 8.79 7.58
CA GLY A 13 18.86 7.78 8.21
C GLY A 13 18.52 7.53 9.67
N ARG A 14 19.16 6.50 10.24
CA ARG A 14 19.13 6.23 11.68
C ARG A 14 20.56 6.33 12.20
N GLN A 15 20.75 7.20 13.19
CA GLN A 15 22.04 7.39 13.84
C GLN A 15 22.15 6.50 15.07
N TYR A 16 23.25 5.77 15.17
CA TYR A 16 23.63 4.94 16.31
C TYR A 16 25.03 5.35 16.80
N PRO A 17 25.41 5.00 18.05
CA PRO A 17 26.76 5.28 18.57
C PRO A 17 27.89 4.68 17.71
N TRP A 18 27.61 3.58 17.00
CA TRP A 18 28.57 2.87 16.15
C TRP A 18 28.50 3.24 14.66
N GLY A 19 27.58 4.12 14.25
CA GLY A 19 27.49 4.52 12.85
C GLY A 19 26.11 5.02 12.42
N VAL A 20 25.99 5.33 11.14
CA VAL A 20 24.77 5.88 10.54
C VAL A 20 24.26 4.93 9.47
N LEU A 21 23.03 4.45 9.64
CA LEU A 21 22.32 3.72 8.62
C LEU A 21 21.62 4.71 7.69
N GLN A 22 22.06 4.77 6.44
CA GLN A 22 21.45 5.57 5.38
C GLN A 22 20.32 4.79 4.71
N VAL A 23 19.10 5.33 4.68
CA VAL A 23 17.90 4.65 4.16
C VAL A 23 17.94 4.51 2.63
N GLU A 24 18.50 5.48 1.92
CA GLU A 24 18.57 5.47 0.45
C GLU A 24 19.80 4.72 -0.09
N ASN A 25 20.63 4.16 0.79
CA ASN A 25 21.78 3.35 0.38
C ASN A 25 21.35 1.87 0.26
N GLU A 26 21.39 1.33 -0.96
CA GLU A 26 21.00 -0.06 -1.25
C GLU A 26 21.85 -1.11 -0.52
N ASN A 27 23.08 -0.76 -0.11
CA ASN A 27 23.93 -1.66 0.67
C ASN A 27 23.46 -1.79 2.14
N HIS A 28 22.59 -0.90 2.62
CA HIS A 28 22.10 -0.91 4.00
C HIS A 28 20.70 -1.50 4.14
N CYS A 29 19.82 -1.26 3.16
CA CYS A 29 18.46 -1.79 3.18
C CYS A 29 17.81 -1.77 1.79
N ASP A 30 16.74 -2.56 1.63
CA ASP A 30 15.98 -2.66 0.37
C ASP A 30 14.95 -1.54 0.15
N PHE A 31 15.05 -0.43 0.88
CA PHE A 31 14.08 0.66 0.81
C PHE A 31 13.89 1.19 -0.62
N VAL A 32 14.98 1.34 -1.37
CA VAL A 32 14.95 1.80 -2.78
C VAL A 32 14.09 0.87 -3.62
N LYS A 33 14.31 -0.44 -3.52
CA LYS A 33 13.55 -1.46 -4.25
C LYS A 33 12.08 -1.46 -3.84
N LEU A 34 11.78 -1.35 -2.55
CA LEU A 34 10.40 -1.29 -2.05
C LEU A 34 9.67 -0.05 -2.56
N ARG A 35 10.32 1.12 -2.50
CA ARG A 35 9.76 2.38 -3.02
C ARG A 35 9.43 2.24 -4.51
N ASP A 36 10.36 1.71 -5.29
CA ASP A 36 10.19 1.59 -6.74
C ASP A 36 9.10 0.56 -7.08
N MET A 37 9.05 -0.56 -6.36
CA MET A 37 7.99 -1.57 -6.48
C MET A 37 6.61 -0.97 -6.20
N LEU A 38 6.45 -0.22 -5.10
CA LEU A 38 5.17 0.35 -4.69
C LEU A 38 4.72 1.54 -5.56
N LEU A 39 5.64 2.45 -5.86
CA LEU A 39 5.30 3.77 -6.42
C LEU A 39 5.58 3.90 -7.91
N CYS A 40 6.56 3.17 -8.44
CA CYS A 40 6.97 3.35 -9.83
C CYS A 40 6.44 2.23 -10.74
N ILE A 41 6.31 1.00 -10.23
CA ILE A 41 5.99 -0.16 -11.07
C ILE A 41 4.57 -0.66 -10.83
N ASN A 42 4.18 -0.93 -9.57
CA ASN A 42 2.96 -1.71 -9.30
C ASN A 42 1.78 -0.87 -8.79
N MET A 43 1.86 0.46 -8.80
CA MET A 43 0.83 1.31 -8.18
C MET A 43 -0.56 1.07 -8.78
N GLU A 44 -0.65 0.97 -10.11
CA GLU A 44 -1.95 0.79 -10.77
C GLU A 44 -2.50 -0.62 -10.52
N ASP A 45 -1.66 -1.65 -10.63
CA ASP A 45 -2.05 -3.04 -10.33
C ASP A 45 -2.54 -3.20 -8.88
N LEU A 46 -1.87 -2.54 -7.92
CA LEU A 46 -2.30 -2.54 -6.51
C LEU A 46 -3.68 -1.89 -6.33
N LYS A 47 -3.95 -0.80 -7.06
CA LYS A 47 -5.28 -0.15 -7.08
C LYS A 47 -6.31 -1.07 -7.71
N GLU A 48 -6.00 -1.69 -8.84
CA GLU A 48 -6.90 -2.59 -9.55
C GLU A 48 -7.27 -3.81 -8.70
N GLN A 49 -6.29 -4.46 -8.05
CA GLN A 49 -6.56 -5.58 -7.14
C GLN A 49 -7.41 -5.15 -5.94
N THR A 50 -7.15 -3.96 -5.40
CA THR A 50 -7.94 -3.41 -4.30
C THR A 50 -9.39 -3.20 -4.72
N HIS A 51 -9.63 -2.68 -5.92
CA HIS A 51 -10.98 -2.47 -6.44
C HIS A 51 -11.69 -3.79 -6.78
N THR A 52 -11.06 -4.61 -7.62
CA THR A 52 -11.69 -5.80 -8.22
C THR A 52 -11.83 -6.97 -7.24
N GLN A 53 -10.96 -7.06 -6.22
CA GLN A 53 -11.02 -8.15 -5.25
C GLN A 53 -11.45 -7.66 -3.87
N HIS A 54 -10.69 -6.76 -3.26
CA HIS A 54 -10.93 -6.39 -1.86
C HIS A 54 -12.24 -5.62 -1.69
N TYR A 55 -12.49 -4.63 -2.55
CA TYR A 55 -13.72 -3.87 -2.53
C TYR A 55 -14.91 -4.69 -3.00
N GLU A 56 -14.82 -5.40 -4.13
CA GLU A 56 -15.96 -6.22 -4.60
C GLU A 56 -16.35 -7.32 -3.59
N ARG A 57 -15.38 -7.98 -2.95
CA ARG A 57 -15.67 -8.95 -1.89
C ARG A 57 -16.42 -8.31 -0.73
N TYR A 58 -15.96 -7.14 -0.27
CA TYR A 58 -16.65 -6.40 0.77
C TYR A 58 -18.06 -5.97 0.32
N ARG A 59 -18.19 -5.47 -0.90
CA ARG A 59 -19.44 -5.00 -1.51
C ARG A 59 -20.48 -6.13 -1.56
N CYS A 60 -20.13 -7.29 -2.10
CA CYS A 60 -21.04 -8.45 -2.15
C CYS A 60 -21.51 -8.85 -0.75
N CYS A 61 -20.57 -9.06 0.19
CA CYS A 61 -20.91 -9.41 1.57
C CYS A 61 -21.77 -8.34 2.27
N LYS A 62 -21.59 -7.06 1.92
CA LYS A 62 -22.37 -5.98 2.51
C LYS A 62 -23.78 -5.92 1.93
N LEU A 63 -23.92 -6.10 0.62
CA LEU A 63 -25.20 -6.14 -0.08
C LEU A 63 -26.05 -7.33 0.38
N GLU A 64 -25.45 -8.50 0.55
CA GLU A 64 -26.14 -9.69 1.11
C GLU A 64 -26.70 -9.41 2.50
N LYS A 65 -25.90 -8.76 3.38
CA LYS A 65 -26.37 -8.35 4.73
C LYS A 65 -27.49 -7.33 4.70
N MET A 66 -27.60 -6.57 3.62
CA MET A 66 -28.70 -5.62 3.39
C MET A 66 -29.91 -6.28 2.71
N GLY A 67 -29.86 -7.58 2.43
CA GLY A 67 -30.94 -8.33 1.80
C GLY A 67 -30.95 -8.29 0.27
N PHE A 68 -29.88 -7.79 -0.37
CA PHE A 68 -29.72 -7.83 -1.82
C PHE A 68 -28.98 -9.12 -2.22
N THR A 69 -29.63 -9.96 -3.01
CA THR A 69 -29.04 -11.19 -3.58
C THR A 69 -28.99 -11.08 -5.10
N ASP A 70 -27.89 -11.50 -5.72
CA ASP A 70 -27.58 -11.32 -7.16
C ASP A 70 -28.40 -12.23 -8.11
N VAL A 71 -29.57 -12.71 -7.66
CA VAL A 71 -30.39 -13.70 -8.36
C VAL A 71 -31.66 -13.04 -8.95
N GLY A 72 -31.60 -12.60 -10.20
CA GLY A 72 -32.79 -12.38 -11.06
C GLY A 72 -33.49 -11.01 -10.98
N PRO A 73 -34.40 -10.71 -11.94
CA PRO A 73 -34.58 -9.39 -12.60
C PRO A 73 -35.20 -8.28 -11.74
N ASP A 74 -35.60 -8.57 -10.52
CA ASP A 74 -36.33 -7.66 -9.65
C ASP A 74 -35.48 -7.38 -8.42
N ASN A 75 -34.47 -6.53 -8.58
CA ASN A 75 -33.68 -6.03 -7.44
C ASN A 75 -34.53 -5.05 -6.60
N LYS A 76 -35.62 -5.54 -6.02
CA LYS A 76 -36.49 -4.81 -5.10
C LYS A 76 -36.07 -5.15 -3.68
N SER A 77 -35.65 -4.10 -2.98
CA SER A 77 -35.39 -4.09 -1.55
C SER A 77 -36.57 -4.71 -0.79
N LEU A 78 -36.30 -5.75 0.01
CA LEU A 78 -37.21 -6.24 1.03
C LEU A 78 -37.11 -5.31 2.24
N ARG A 79 -38.02 -4.33 2.27
CA ARG A 79 -38.44 -3.64 3.49
C ARG A 79 -39.89 -3.98 3.76
#